data_AF-A0A9P6HJR7-F1
#
_entry.id   AF-A0A9P6HJR7-F1
#
_cell.length_a   1.000
_cell.length_b   1.000
_cell.length_c   1.000
_cell.angle_alpha   90.00
_cell.angle_beta   90.00
_cell.angle_gamma   90.00
#
_symmetry.space_group_name_H-M   'P 1'
#
loop_
_entity.id
_entity.type
_entity.pdbx_description
1 polymer ?
#
loop_
_entity_poly.entity_id
_entity_poly.type
_entity_poly.pdbx_seq_one_letter_code
_entity_poly.pdbx_strand_id
1 'polypeptide(L)'
;MARRVKSRVSRILQRLGTSTCTRPQAEERVTVQVPETKPAPVSTPGDVEEPASPPDSIIIPDLVSHCDFSLHCNPKVETAVEESKAWLFEHGQLGEKRKNAFRGLKAGELTSMCYPYAEFDRLRVCCDFMNYLFHLDDLSDDMTHLGTRSVADDIMNTLYCPNAHESNTRVSTLTRDYWKRLIKEGSPGAQQRFMTTMDLFFQAITIQAKDRRDGVIPDLDPYIAVRRDTSGCKPCWALIEYANGLDIPDEVMEHPVVEALGEAANDLVTWSNDIFSYNREQVKGDTHNMIVILMKHRGLDLQSSVDYVGDMCKRSIDRFIAEREHLPSWGPEIDEQVMIYIDGLADWIVGSLHWSFDSERYFGKLGLKVKATRRVTLYPRAA
;
A
#
# COMPACT_ATOMS: atom_id res chain seq x y z
N MET A 1 25.97 19.47 -0.37
CA MET A 1 25.27 18.20 -0.62
C MET A 1 23.81 18.36 -1.10
N ALA A 2 23.18 19.54 -1.00
CA ALA A 2 21.81 19.81 -1.47
C ALA A 2 21.59 20.04 -3.00
N ARG A 3 22.61 19.82 -3.85
CA ARG A 3 22.52 20.09 -5.30
C ARG A 3 22.26 18.87 -6.19
N ARG A 4 22.42 17.64 -5.68
CA ARG A 4 22.19 16.41 -6.48
C ARG A 4 20.74 15.90 -6.43
N VAL A 5 19.96 16.29 -5.41
CA VAL A 5 18.56 15.87 -5.20
C VAL A 5 17.59 16.50 -6.21
N LYS A 6 17.85 17.72 -6.71
CA LYS A 6 17.02 18.35 -7.76
C LYS A 6 17.08 17.62 -9.12
N SER A 7 18.08 16.79 -9.38
CA SER A 7 18.33 16.26 -10.74
C SER A 7 17.59 14.97 -11.09
N ARG A 8 17.05 14.23 -10.10
CA ARG A 8 16.29 12.97 -10.34
C ARG A 8 14.79 13.25 -10.49
N VAL A 9 14.23 14.15 -9.66
CA VAL A 9 12.82 14.61 -9.77
C VAL A 9 12.58 15.43 -11.06
N SER A 10 13.56 16.21 -11.52
CA SER A 10 13.42 17.00 -12.75
C SER A 10 13.38 16.16 -14.04
N ARG A 11 13.90 14.92 -14.04
CA ARG A 11 13.89 14.06 -15.26
C ARG A 11 12.55 13.39 -15.51
N ILE A 12 11.77 13.16 -14.46
CA ILE A 12 10.41 12.60 -14.56
C ILE A 12 9.43 13.69 -14.98
N LEU A 13 9.65 14.95 -14.56
CA LEU A 13 8.79 16.09 -14.90
C LEU A 13 9.04 16.72 -16.28
N GLN A 14 10.17 16.44 -16.95
CA GLN A 14 10.47 16.99 -18.29
C GLN A 14 9.90 16.17 -19.46
N ARG A 15 9.26 15.02 -19.21
CA ARG A 15 8.63 14.18 -20.25
C ARG A 15 7.12 14.44 -20.43
N LEU A 16 6.53 15.36 -19.67
CA LEU A 16 5.11 15.70 -19.73
C LEU A 16 4.91 17.20 -20.01
N GLY A 17 5.02 17.58 -21.29
CA GLY A 17 4.61 18.88 -21.86
C GLY A 17 5.70 19.97 -21.84
N THR A 18 5.92 20.81 -22.87
CA THR A 18 5.33 21.04 -24.19
C THR A 18 6.38 21.79 -25.03
N SER A 19 6.56 21.46 -26.30
CA SER A 19 6.79 22.49 -27.33
C SER A 19 6.65 21.95 -28.74
N THR A 20 5.71 22.57 -29.43
CA THR A 20 5.42 22.62 -30.84
C THR A 20 6.63 22.55 -31.77
N CYS A 21 6.58 21.70 -32.79
CA CYS A 21 7.20 22.00 -34.07
C CYS A 21 6.38 21.43 -35.24
N THR A 22 6.39 22.19 -36.32
CA THR A 22 5.59 22.20 -37.53
C THR A 22 5.58 20.92 -38.37
N ARG A 23 4.45 20.73 -39.07
CA ARG A 23 4.12 19.70 -40.05
C ARG A 23 4.98 19.80 -41.32
N PRO A 24 5.42 18.67 -41.91
CA PRO A 24 5.58 18.55 -43.35
C PRO A 24 4.56 17.57 -43.95
N GLN A 25 4.24 17.79 -45.22
CA GLN A 25 3.22 17.11 -46.00
C GLN A 25 3.64 15.71 -46.49
N ALA A 26 2.60 14.87 -46.63
CA ALA A 26 2.32 13.74 -47.52
C ALA A 26 3.43 13.00 -48.29
N GLU A 27 3.35 11.65 -48.19
CA GLU A 27 3.54 10.55 -49.17
C GLU A 27 4.13 9.37 -48.37
N GLU A 28 3.63 8.13 -48.36
CA GLU A 28 3.04 7.24 -49.36
C GLU A 28 2.13 6.23 -48.63
N ARG A 29 0.99 5.86 -49.24
CA ARG A 29 0.08 4.82 -48.70
C ARG A 29 0.61 3.43 -49.06
N VAL A 30 0.91 2.61 -48.05
CA VAL A 30 0.95 1.15 -48.19
C VAL A 30 -0.40 0.59 -47.76
N THR A 31 -1.16 0.12 -48.74
CA THR A 31 -2.47 -0.50 -48.58
C THR A 31 -2.28 -1.91 -48.02
N VAL A 32 -2.65 -2.17 -46.76
CA VAL A 32 -2.80 -3.53 -46.25
C VAL A 32 -4.27 -3.94 -46.43
N GLN A 33 -4.49 -4.93 -47.28
CA GLN A 33 -5.80 -5.55 -47.47
C GLN A 33 -6.19 -6.33 -46.20
N VAL A 34 -7.28 -5.92 -45.56
CA VAL A 34 -7.97 -6.71 -44.54
C VAL A 34 -8.99 -7.61 -45.26
N PRO A 35 -9.10 -8.91 -44.96
CA PRO A 35 -10.08 -9.78 -45.61
C PRO A 35 -11.49 -9.38 -45.17
N GLU A 36 -12.40 -9.22 -46.14
CA GLU A 36 -13.84 -9.05 -45.87
C GLU A 36 -14.39 -10.31 -45.19
N THR A 37 -14.74 -10.21 -43.91
CA THR A 37 -15.57 -11.19 -43.23
C THR A 37 -17.04 -10.90 -43.50
N LYS A 38 -17.74 -11.88 -44.10
CA LYS A 38 -19.20 -11.84 -44.32
C LYS A 38 -19.94 -11.50 -43.01
N PRO A 39 -21.01 -10.69 -43.06
CA PRO A 39 -21.82 -10.44 -41.88
C PRO A 39 -22.51 -11.72 -41.42
N ALA A 40 -22.44 -12.00 -40.12
CA ALA A 40 -23.21 -13.05 -39.47
C ALA A 40 -24.72 -12.74 -39.57
N PRO A 41 -25.60 -13.76 -39.59
CA PRO A 41 -27.03 -13.53 -39.66
C PRO A 41 -27.52 -12.78 -38.42
N VAL A 42 -28.37 -11.78 -38.66
CA VAL A 42 -29.08 -11.02 -37.63
C VAL A 42 -29.89 -12.00 -36.76
N SER A 43 -29.49 -12.16 -35.51
CA SER A 43 -30.29 -12.84 -34.49
C SER A 43 -31.49 -11.97 -34.15
N THR A 44 -32.68 -12.58 -34.16
CA THR A 44 -33.93 -12.02 -33.66
C THR A 44 -33.79 -11.45 -32.24
N PRO A 45 -34.63 -10.47 -31.83
CA PRO A 45 -34.58 -9.90 -30.50
C PRO A 45 -35.10 -10.94 -29.48
N GLY A 46 -34.18 -11.76 -28.97
CA GLY A 46 -34.38 -12.57 -27.79
C GLY A 46 -34.04 -11.72 -26.57
N ASP A 47 -34.99 -11.64 -25.65
CA ASP A 47 -34.89 -11.23 -24.25
C ASP A 47 -33.64 -10.43 -23.89
N VAL A 48 -33.82 -9.12 -23.74
CA VAL A 48 -32.90 -8.31 -22.93
C VAL A 48 -32.96 -8.90 -21.54
N GLU A 49 -31.99 -9.74 -21.18
CA GLU A 49 -31.80 -10.20 -19.81
C GLU A 49 -31.77 -8.94 -18.93
N GLU A 50 -32.75 -8.82 -18.03
CA GLU A 50 -32.68 -7.82 -16.97
C GLU A 50 -31.31 -7.97 -16.30
N PRO A 51 -30.59 -6.86 -16.05
CA PRO A 51 -29.30 -6.94 -15.39
C PRO A 51 -29.48 -7.71 -14.08
N ALA A 52 -28.82 -8.86 -13.98
CA ALA A 52 -28.94 -9.74 -12.83
C ALA A 52 -28.73 -8.92 -11.54
N SER A 53 -29.61 -9.14 -10.57
CA SER A 53 -29.49 -8.49 -9.26
C SER A 53 -28.05 -8.65 -8.74
N PRO A 54 -27.42 -7.58 -8.22
CA PRO A 54 -26.06 -7.67 -7.73
C PRO A 54 -25.97 -8.77 -6.66
N PRO A 55 -24.88 -9.56 -6.64
CA PRO A 55 -24.76 -10.68 -5.72
C PRO A 55 -24.79 -10.21 -4.26
N ASP A 56 -25.33 -11.05 -3.37
CA ASP A 56 -25.41 -10.78 -1.92
C ASP A 56 -24.10 -11.13 -1.18
N SER A 57 -23.21 -11.85 -1.85
CA SER A 57 -21.98 -12.37 -1.28
C SER A 57 -20.92 -12.61 -2.36
N ILE A 58 -19.66 -12.62 -1.93
CA ILE A 58 -18.50 -12.98 -2.75
C ILE A 58 -17.71 -14.09 -2.06
N ILE A 59 -16.91 -14.81 -2.84
CA ILE A 59 -15.88 -15.71 -2.37
C ILE A 59 -14.52 -15.03 -2.57
N ILE A 60 -13.74 -14.86 -1.51
CA ILE A 60 -12.38 -14.31 -1.59
C ILE A 60 -11.38 -15.43 -1.94
N PRO A 61 -10.27 -15.11 -2.64
CA PRO A 61 -9.20 -16.07 -2.91
C PRO A 61 -8.58 -16.60 -1.62
N ASP A 62 -8.11 -17.86 -1.67
CA ASP A 62 -7.34 -18.44 -0.56
C ASP A 62 -5.87 -17.99 -0.65
N LEU A 63 -5.58 -16.77 -0.20
CA LEU A 63 -4.22 -16.22 -0.19
C LEU A 63 -3.40 -16.75 0.99
N VAL A 64 -4.06 -17.11 2.11
CA VAL A 64 -3.39 -17.61 3.32
C VAL A 64 -2.79 -18.98 3.06
N SER A 65 -3.54 -19.91 2.47
CA SER A 65 -3.00 -21.25 2.16
C SER A 65 -2.02 -21.24 0.98
N HIS A 66 -2.07 -20.21 0.12
CA HIS A 66 -1.11 -20.04 -0.99
C HIS A 66 0.24 -19.48 -0.53
N CYS A 67 0.26 -18.75 0.58
CA CYS A 67 1.48 -18.24 1.20
C CYS A 67 2.07 -19.28 2.15
N ASP A 68 3.23 -19.83 1.83
CA ASP A 68 3.90 -20.86 2.62
C ASP A 68 4.91 -20.30 3.65
N PHE A 69 4.97 -18.97 3.79
CA PHE A 69 5.85 -18.31 4.74
C PHE A 69 5.37 -18.58 6.17
N SER A 70 6.31 -18.84 7.08
CA SER A 70 6.02 -19.03 8.50
C SER A 70 5.58 -17.72 9.13
N LEU A 71 4.46 -17.75 9.85
CA LEU A 71 4.04 -16.61 10.66
C LEU A 71 4.79 -16.58 11.99
N HIS A 72 5.49 -15.48 12.25
CA HIS A 72 6.14 -15.21 13.52
C HIS A 72 5.46 -14.03 14.21
N CYS A 73 5.58 -13.96 15.53
CA CYS A 73 5.08 -12.84 16.33
C CYS A 73 6.16 -12.44 17.34
N ASN A 74 6.32 -11.13 17.56
CA ASN A 74 7.21 -10.63 18.58
C ASN A 74 6.69 -10.96 19.99
N PRO A 75 7.45 -11.68 20.83
CA PRO A 75 6.99 -12.08 22.16
C PRO A 75 6.91 -10.91 23.16
N LYS A 76 7.56 -9.78 22.86
CA LYS A 76 7.61 -8.58 23.72
C LYS A 76 6.53 -7.55 23.35
N VAL A 77 5.57 -7.90 22.48
CA VAL A 77 4.69 -6.91 21.85
C VAL A 77 3.71 -6.25 22.81
N GLU A 78 3.22 -6.96 23.83
CA GLU A 78 2.12 -6.48 24.69
C GLU A 78 2.39 -5.08 25.27
N THR A 79 3.55 -4.88 25.90
CA THR A 79 3.93 -3.58 26.48
C THR A 79 4.10 -2.51 25.40
N ALA A 80 4.76 -2.81 24.28
CA ALA A 80 4.98 -1.85 23.20
C ALA A 80 3.66 -1.39 22.56
N VAL A 81 2.67 -2.31 22.42
CA VAL A 81 1.33 -1.99 21.91
C VAL A 81 0.57 -1.08 22.86
N GLU A 82 0.56 -1.40 24.15
CA GLU A 82 -0.17 -0.60 25.13
C GLU A 82 0.40 0.82 25.24
N GLU A 83 1.72 0.96 25.30
CA GLU A 83 2.38 2.26 25.30
C GLU A 83 2.12 3.04 24.02
N SER A 84 2.16 2.39 22.84
CA SER A 84 1.91 3.05 21.55
C SER A 84 0.48 3.54 21.42
N LYS A 85 -0.47 2.72 21.86
CA LYS A 85 -1.88 3.08 21.84
C LYS A 85 -2.16 4.25 22.78
N ALA A 86 -1.59 4.24 23.99
CA ALA A 86 -1.71 5.34 24.94
C ALA A 86 -1.12 6.63 24.36
N TRP A 87 0.09 6.55 23.78
CA TRP A 87 0.76 7.64 23.10
C TRP A 87 -0.10 8.28 22.00
N LEU A 88 -0.68 7.48 21.10
CA LEU A 88 -1.54 8.01 20.03
C LEU A 88 -2.83 8.62 20.59
N PHE A 89 -3.43 8.01 21.62
CA PHE A 89 -4.70 8.48 22.19
C PHE A 89 -4.56 9.83 22.89
N GLU A 90 -3.42 10.04 23.56
CA GLU A 90 -3.09 11.30 24.22
C GLU A 90 -2.77 12.39 23.21
N HIS A 91 -1.81 12.14 22.31
CA HIS A 91 -1.26 13.18 21.43
C HIS A 91 -2.10 13.39 20.15
N GLY A 92 -2.75 12.34 19.64
CA GLY A 92 -3.66 12.41 18.48
C GLY A 92 -5.04 12.97 18.82
N GLN A 93 -5.41 13.03 20.11
CA GLN A 93 -6.70 13.55 20.61
C GLN A 93 -7.91 12.94 19.86
N LEU A 94 -7.90 11.62 19.72
CA LEU A 94 -8.96 10.86 19.05
C LEU A 94 -10.26 10.88 19.87
N GLY A 95 -11.40 11.09 19.22
CA GLY A 95 -12.72 10.89 19.84
C GLY A 95 -13.03 9.41 20.09
N GLU A 96 -13.98 9.11 20.98
CA GLU A 96 -14.22 7.74 21.45
C GLU A 96 -14.60 6.76 20.33
N LYS A 97 -15.32 7.21 19.31
CA LYS A 97 -15.63 6.39 18.11
C LYS A 97 -14.36 5.94 17.39
N ARG A 98 -13.40 6.85 17.18
CA ARG A 98 -12.11 6.53 16.54
C ARG A 98 -11.25 5.65 17.44
N LYS A 99 -11.25 5.88 18.76
CA LYS A 99 -10.58 4.99 19.73
C LYS A 99 -11.12 3.57 19.70
N ASN A 100 -12.44 3.39 19.61
CA ASN A 100 -13.07 2.07 19.49
C ASN A 100 -12.70 1.36 18.19
N ALA A 101 -12.76 2.07 17.06
CA ALA A 101 -12.31 1.53 15.77
C ALA A 101 -10.83 1.12 15.82
N PHE A 102 -10.00 1.95 16.46
CA PHE A 102 -8.57 1.69 16.65
C PHE A 102 -8.29 0.46 17.52
N ARG A 103 -9.10 0.20 18.56
CA ARG A 103 -8.99 -1.05 19.36
C ARG A 103 -9.29 -2.28 18.50
N GLY A 104 -10.31 -2.21 17.65
CA GLY A 104 -10.65 -3.29 16.71
C GLY A 104 -9.63 -3.48 15.59
N LEU A 105 -8.85 -2.44 15.27
CA LEU A 105 -7.82 -2.47 14.23
C LEU A 105 -6.70 -3.46 14.56
N LYS A 106 -6.36 -3.65 15.84
CA LYS A 106 -5.28 -4.55 16.26
C LYS A 106 -3.95 -4.27 15.55
N ALA A 107 -3.60 -2.98 15.42
CA ALA A 107 -2.40 -2.54 14.70
C ALA A 107 -1.11 -2.99 15.40
N GLY A 108 -1.16 -3.18 16.71
CA GLY A 108 -0.06 -3.73 17.49
C GLY A 108 0.26 -5.18 17.13
N GLU A 109 -0.78 -6.00 16.95
CA GLU A 109 -0.66 -7.38 16.51
C GLU A 109 -0.11 -7.46 15.08
N LEU A 110 -0.54 -6.57 14.17
CA LEU A 110 0.09 -6.45 12.85
C LEU A 110 1.59 -6.15 12.99
N THR A 111 1.94 -5.14 13.79
CA THR A 111 3.34 -4.76 14.00
C THR A 111 4.17 -5.91 14.59
N SER A 112 3.58 -6.69 15.50
CA SER A 112 4.19 -7.90 16.07
C SER A 112 4.55 -8.93 15.00
N MET A 113 3.66 -9.12 14.02
CA MET A 113 3.84 -10.08 12.94
C MET A 113 4.81 -9.59 11.87
N CYS A 114 4.85 -8.27 11.64
CA CYS A 114 5.70 -7.66 10.63
C CYS A 114 7.14 -7.39 11.09
N TYR A 115 7.38 -7.29 12.40
CA TYR A 115 8.70 -7.07 12.98
C TYR A 115 8.96 -8.05 14.14
N PRO A 116 8.91 -9.37 13.88
CA PRO A 116 8.85 -10.40 14.93
C PRO A 116 10.13 -10.49 15.77
N TYR A 117 11.26 -10.07 15.23
CA TYR A 117 12.58 -10.15 15.89
C TYR A 117 13.09 -8.80 16.40
N ALA A 118 12.33 -7.72 16.23
CA ALA A 118 12.75 -6.40 16.68
C ALA A 118 12.93 -6.35 18.20
N GLU A 119 14.01 -5.74 18.65
CA GLU A 119 14.20 -5.43 20.06
C GLU A 119 13.19 -4.38 20.54
N PHE A 120 12.92 -4.35 21.85
CA PHE A 120 11.80 -3.61 22.41
C PHE A 120 11.76 -2.13 21.99
N ASP A 121 12.87 -1.40 22.11
CA ASP A 121 12.92 0.04 21.80
C ASP A 121 12.64 0.33 20.32
N ARG A 122 13.10 -0.55 19.42
CA ARG A 122 12.87 -0.44 17.98
C ARG A 122 11.45 -0.86 17.61
N LEU A 123 10.95 -1.94 18.22
CA LEU A 123 9.56 -2.37 18.07
C LEU A 123 8.60 -1.26 18.51
N ARG A 124 8.91 -0.57 19.61
CA ARG A 124 8.13 0.56 20.13
C ARG A 124 7.99 1.67 19.08
N VAL A 125 9.06 2.03 18.38
CA VAL A 125 9.02 3.01 17.29
C VAL A 125 8.22 2.49 16.09
N CYS A 126 8.37 1.21 15.75
CA CYS A 126 7.56 0.58 14.69
C CYS A 126 6.07 0.63 15.02
N CYS A 127 5.67 0.31 16.26
CA CYS A 127 4.29 0.41 16.73
C CYS A 127 3.77 1.85 16.60
N ASP A 128 4.56 2.84 17.01
CA ASP A 128 4.16 4.26 16.90
C ASP A 128 3.96 4.68 15.46
N PHE A 129 4.87 4.32 14.57
CA PHE A 129 4.72 4.65 13.16
C PHE A 129 3.52 3.93 12.54
N MET A 130 3.31 2.64 12.82
CA MET A 130 2.16 1.88 12.31
C MET A 130 0.83 2.49 12.75
N ASN A 131 0.73 2.82 14.04
CA ASN A 131 -0.43 3.48 14.63
C ASN A 131 -0.66 4.87 14.02
N TYR A 132 0.42 5.61 13.80
CA TYR A 132 0.41 6.91 13.16
C TYR A 132 0.00 6.83 11.68
N LEU A 133 0.47 5.84 10.94
CA LEU A 133 0.16 5.63 9.52
C LEU A 133 -1.34 5.35 9.33
N PHE A 134 -1.92 4.46 10.14
CA PHE A 134 -3.38 4.25 10.12
C PHE A 134 -4.15 5.50 10.53
N HIS A 135 -3.60 6.30 11.46
CA HIS A 135 -4.22 7.57 11.81
C HIS A 135 -4.18 8.58 10.65
N LEU A 136 -3.09 8.63 9.88
CA LEU A 136 -2.97 9.46 8.69
C LEU A 136 -3.92 9.00 7.58
N ASP A 137 -4.06 7.69 7.35
CA ASP A 137 -5.01 7.09 6.41
C ASP A 137 -6.43 7.57 6.71
N ASP A 138 -6.88 7.40 7.96
CA ASP A 138 -8.20 7.84 8.44
C ASP A 138 -8.41 9.36 8.30
N LEU A 139 -7.37 10.17 8.52
CA LEU A 139 -7.46 11.62 8.32
C LEU A 139 -7.55 11.96 6.83
N SER A 140 -6.81 11.26 5.98
CA SER A 140 -6.71 11.54 4.55
C SER A 140 -8.01 11.28 3.79
N ASP A 141 -8.83 10.34 4.28
CA ASP A 141 -10.18 10.07 3.78
C ASP A 141 -11.09 11.30 3.79
N ASP A 142 -10.96 12.14 4.82
CA ASP A 142 -11.77 13.36 4.98
C ASP A 142 -11.11 14.61 4.36
N MET A 143 -9.87 14.49 3.83
CA MET A 143 -9.07 15.64 3.38
C MET A 143 -9.26 15.98 1.90
N THR A 144 -9.29 17.28 1.61
CA THR A 144 -9.08 17.78 0.24
C THR A 144 -7.62 17.67 -0.16
N HIS A 145 -7.33 17.67 -1.47
CA HIS A 145 -5.96 17.75 -1.99
C HIS A 145 -5.11 18.93 -1.46
N LEU A 146 -5.72 20.04 -1.01
CA LEU A 146 -5.00 21.14 -0.35
C LEU A 146 -4.66 20.79 1.11
N GLY A 147 -5.59 20.10 1.79
CA GLY A 147 -5.36 19.55 3.13
C GLY A 147 -4.22 18.53 3.14
N THR A 148 -4.20 17.60 2.17
CA THR A 148 -3.13 16.60 2.07
C THR A 148 -1.77 17.24 1.86
N ARG A 149 -1.66 18.28 1.01
CA ARG A 149 -0.41 19.01 0.80
C ARG A 149 0.07 19.74 2.05
N SER A 150 -0.82 20.43 2.77
CA SER A 150 -0.44 21.12 4.00
C SER A 150 0.05 20.14 5.08
N VAL A 151 -0.59 18.98 5.21
CA VAL A 151 -0.17 17.92 6.12
C VAL A 151 1.18 17.33 5.69
N ALA A 152 1.35 17.07 4.39
CA ALA A 152 2.60 16.61 3.82
C ALA A 152 3.76 17.58 4.10
N ASP A 153 3.58 18.87 3.80
CA ASP A 153 4.61 19.88 4.02
C ASP A 153 5.04 19.92 5.50
N ASP A 154 4.09 19.85 6.43
CA ASP A 154 4.38 19.91 7.87
C ASP A 154 5.15 18.67 8.37
N ILE A 155 4.73 17.48 7.92
CA ILE A 155 5.38 16.21 8.27
C ILE A 155 6.76 16.12 7.62
N MET A 156 6.87 16.40 6.33
CA MET A 156 8.13 16.34 5.60
C MET A 156 9.15 17.35 6.14
N ASN A 157 8.73 18.58 6.47
CA ASN A 157 9.61 19.55 7.13
C ASN A 157 10.03 19.07 8.53
N THR A 158 9.16 18.37 9.26
CA THR A 158 9.51 17.74 10.55
C THR A 158 10.57 16.65 10.37
N LEU A 159 10.50 15.87 9.30
CA LEU A 159 11.46 14.80 9.01
C LEU A 159 12.81 15.35 8.54
N TYR A 160 12.82 16.30 7.59
CA TYR A 160 14.04 16.89 7.02
C TYR A 160 14.75 17.86 7.97
N CYS A 161 14.00 18.57 8.80
CA CYS A 161 14.51 19.63 9.66
C CYS A 161 14.08 19.40 11.12
N PRO A 162 14.40 18.25 11.75
CA PRO A 162 13.82 17.85 13.04
C PRO A 162 14.10 18.81 14.20
N ASN A 163 15.18 19.59 14.09
CA ASN A 163 15.63 20.58 15.08
C ASN A 163 15.29 22.04 14.70
N ALA A 164 14.86 22.31 13.46
CA ALA A 164 14.66 23.67 12.95
C ALA A 164 13.22 23.97 12.55
N HIS A 165 12.43 22.94 12.19
CA HIS A 165 11.02 23.12 11.85
C HIS A 165 10.18 23.15 13.13
N GLU A 166 9.60 24.30 13.44
CA GLU A 166 8.69 24.48 14.56
C GLU A 166 7.24 24.37 14.09
N SER A 167 6.56 23.34 14.56
CA SER A 167 5.14 23.12 14.31
C SER A 167 4.54 22.40 15.52
N ASN A 168 3.34 22.84 15.90
CA ASN A 168 2.57 22.32 17.03
C ASN A 168 1.30 21.59 16.56
N THR A 169 1.23 21.24 15.27
CA THR A 169 0.12 20.39 14.81
C THR A 169 0.24 19.00 15.44
N ARG A 170 -0.88 18.31 15.57
CA ARG A 170 -0.89 16.95 16.13
C ARG A 170 -0.04 16.00 15.28
N VAL A 171 -0.12 16.14 13.96
CA VAL A 171 0.62 15.29 13.01
C VAL A 171 2.13 15.53 13.07
N SER A 172 2.59 16.77 13.21
CA SER A 172 4.03 17.07 13.36
C SER A 172 4.55 16.70 14.74
N THR A 173 3.73 16.84 15.79
CA THR A 173 4.08 16.43 17.15
C THR A 173 4.33 14.93 17.23
N LEU A 174 3.40 14.11 16.73
CA LEU A 174 3.55 12.66 16.66
C LEU A 174 4.75 12.27 15.77
N THR A 175 4.90 12.90 14.60
CA THR A 175 6.04 12.67 13.69
C THR A 175 7.37 12.89 14.40
N ARG A 176 7.51 14.04 15.05
CA ARG A 176 8.75 14.42 15.72
C ARG A 176 9.13 13.44 16.83
N ASP A 177 8.15 12.91 17.55
CA ASP A 177 8.40 12.04 18.69
C ASP A 177 8.97 10.68 18.28
N TYR A 178 8.34 9.97 17.35
CA TYR A 178 8.90 8.70 16.86
C TYR A 178 10.18 8.94 16.04
N TRP A 179 10.23 10.02 15.25
CA TRP A 179 11.38 10.31 14.39
C TRP A 179 12.65 10.60 15.20
N LYS A 180 12.53 11.33 16.31
CA LYS A 180 13.66 11.58 17.24
C LYS A 180 14.25 10.31 17.84
N ARG A 181 13.46 9.24 17.99
CA ARG A 181 13.92 7.93 18.44
C ARG A 181 14.54 7.15 17.28
N LEU A 182 13.89 7.16 16.12
CA LEU A 182 14.38 6.49 14.91
C LEU A 182 15.78 6.99 14.49
N ILE A 183 15.97 8.31 14.36
CA ILE A 183 17.24 8.87 13.85
C ILE A 183 18.46 8.66 14.76
N LYS A 184 18.25 8.25 16.02
CA LYS A 184 19.35 7.94 16.96
C LYS A 184 19.97 6.58 16.69
N GLU A 185 19.19 5.63 16.16
CA GLU A 185 19.62 4.23 16.00
C GLU A 185 19.55 3.74 14.55
N GLY A 186 18.75 4.37 13.69
CA GLY A 186 18.66 3.99 12.28
C GLY A 186 19.91 4.37 11.50
N SER A 187 20.33 3.52 10.58
CA SER A 187 21.42 3.83 9.64
C SER A 187 21.08 5.05 8.78
N PRO A 188 22.08 5.80 8.28
CA PRO A 188 21.83 6.93 7.38
C PRO A 188 21.01 6.54 6.15
N GLY A 189 21.24 5.33 5.61
CA GLY A 189 20.48 4.77 4.49
C GLY A 189 19.01 4.56 4.84
N ALA A 190 18.71 3.88 5.95
CA ALA A 190 17.33 3.66 6.40
C ALA A 190 16.60 4.98 6.70
N GLN A 191 17.27 5.95 7.32
CA GLN A 191 16.70 7.28 7.56
C GLN A 191 16.33 7.98 6.24
N GLN A 192 17.23 7.95 5.26
CA GLN A 192 16.99 8.57 3.95
C GLN A 192 15.86 7.86 3.19
N ARG A 193 15.83 6.52 3.19
CA ARG A 193 14.77 5.72 2.55
C ARG A 193 13.42 5.96 3.21
N PHE A 194 13.35 6.07 4.53
CA PHE A 194 12.12 6.41 5.25
C PHE A 194 11.59 7.79 4.81
N MET A 195 12.44 8.82 4.78
CA MET A 195 12.03 10.15 4.30
C MET A 195 11.57 10.13 2.84
N THR A 196 12.32 9.48 1.95
CA THR A 196 11.97 9.41 0.53
C THR A 196 10.63 8.69 0.31
N THR A 197 10.39 7.60 1.02
CA THR A 197 9.16 6.82 0.86
C THR A 197 7.94 7.51 1.50
N MET A 198 8.13 8.30 2.56
CA MET A 198 7.10 9.19 3.09
C MET A 198 6.72 10.30 2.09
N ASP A 199 7.69 10.89 1.40
CA ASP A 199 7.44 11.89 0.35
C ASP A 199 6.60 11.29 -0.80
N LEU A 200 6.96 10.09 -1.26
CA LEU A 200 6.20 9.36 -2.28
C LEU A 200 4.76 9.06 -1.83
N PHE A 201 4.57 8.61 -0.59
CA PHE A 201 3.24 8.41 0.00
C PHE A 201 2.41 9.69 -0.06
N PHE A 202 2.95 10.84 0.37
CA PHE A 202 2.21 12.10 0.35
C PHE A 202 1.87 12.61 -1.06
N GLN A 203 2.77 12.41 -2.02
CA GLN A 203 2.49 12.70 -3.44
C GLN A 203 1.34 11.84 -3.96
N ALA A 204 1.35 10.54 -3.63
CA ALA A 204 0.34 9.59 -4.07
C ALA A 204 -1.04 9.85 -3.45
N ILE A 205 -1.13 10.11 -2.14
CA ILE A 205 -2.44 10.46 -1.51
C ILE A 205 -2.99 11.78 -2.06
N THR A 206 -2.13 12.70 -2.49
CA THR A 206 -2.56 13.96 -3.13
C THR A 206 -3.15 13.72 -4.52
N ILE A 207 -2.62 12.75 -5.27
CA ILE A 207 -3.21 12.29 -6.54
C ILE A 207 -4.59 11.69 -6.27
N GLN A 208 -4.69 10.73 -5.34
CA GLN A 208 -5.96 10.09 -4.96
C GLN A 208 -7.01 11.11 -4.48
N ALA A 209 -6.62 12.09 -3.65
CA ALA A 209 -7.54 13.14 -3.20
C ALA A 209 -8.05 14.02 -4.36
N LYS A 210 -7.24 14.24 -5.40
CA LYS A 210 -7.65 14.97 -6.60
C LYS A 210 -8.61 14.13 -7.44
N ASP A 211 -8.33 12.85 -7.64
CA ASP A 211 -9.18 11.95 -8.41
C ASP A 211 -10.54 11.76 -7.74
N ARG A 212 -10.57 11.60 -6.40
CA ARG A 212 -11.83 11.58 -5.63
C ARG A 212 -12.64 12.86 -5.81
N ARG A 213 -12.00 14.03 -5.76
CA ARG A 213 -12.68 15.34 -5.99
C ARG A 213 -13.24 15.44 -7.41
N ASP A 214 -12.50 14.97 -8.40
CA ASP A 214 -12.86 15.09 -9.82
C ASP A 214 -13.79 13.95 -10.30
N GLY A 215 -14.11 12.98 -9.43
CA GLY A 215 -14.94 11.82 -9.76
C GLY A 215 -14.27 10.86 -10.75
N VAL A 216 -12.94 10.85 -10.79
CA VAL A 216 -12.15 10.04 -11.72
C VAL A 216 -12.04 8.61 -11.19
N ILE A 217 -12.30 7.64 -12.07
CA ILE A 217 -11.97 6.23 -11.87
C ILE A 217 -10.75 5.94 -12.75
N PRO A 218 -9.54 5.76 -12.17
CA PRO A 218 -8.33 5.57 -12.95
C PRO A 218 -8.38 4.26 -13.75
N ASP A 219 -7.57 4.19 -14.81
CA ASP A 219 -7.26 2.91 -15.47
C ASP A 219 -6.42 2.03 -14.53
N LEU A 220 -6.40 0.71 -14.79
CA LEU A 220 -5.77 -0.27 -13.91
C LEU A 220 -4.25 -0.03 -13.71
N ASP A 221 -3.49 0.19 -14.78
CA ASP A 221 -2.03 0.32 -14.67
C ASP A 221 -1.61 1.62 -13.97
N PRO A 222 -2.18 2.81 -14.28
CA PRO A 222 -1.95 4.02 -13.50
C PRO A 222 -2.36 3.88 -12.04
N TYR A 223 -3.48 3.19 -11.77
CA TYR A 223 -3.90 2.89 -10.41
C TYR A 223 -2.85 2.08 -9.66
N ILE A 224 -2.38 0.96 -10.23
CA ILE A 224 -1.36 0.11 -9.60
C ILE A 224 -0.10 0.93 -9.24
N ALA A 225 0.37 1.78 -10.16
CA ALA A 225 1.56 2.60 -9.93
C ALA A 225 1.38 3.55 -8.73
N VAL A 226 0.24 4.25 -8.65
CA VAL A 226 -0.07 5.15 -7.54
C VAL A 226 -0.35 4.38 -6.25
N ARG A 227 -1.03 3.24 -6.35
CA ARG A 227 -1.50 2.43 -5.23
C ARG A 227 -0.36 1.80 -4.42
N ARG A 228 0.76 1.46 -5.08
CA ARG A 228 2.02 1.04 -4.42
C ARG A 228 2.58 2.10 -3.46
N ASP A 229 2.28 3.36 -3.70
CA ASP A 229 2.70 4.47 -2.83
C ASP A 229 1.60 4.84 -1.83
N THR A 230 0.31 4.85 -2.21
CA THR A 230 -0.79 5.18 -1.28
C THR A 230 -1.00 4.14 -0.19
N SER A 231 -0.53 2.90 -0.37
CA SER A 231 -0.63 1.85 0.65
C SER A 231 0.19 2.13 1.91
N GLY A 232 1.20 3.00 1.82
CA GLY A 232 2.10 3.28 2.94
C GLY A 232 3.06 2.13 3.29
N CYS A 233 3.18 1.09 2.43
CA CYS A 233 4.07 -0.04 2.69
C CYS A 233 5.55 0.34 2.57
N LYS A 234 5.93 1.22 1.65
CA LYS A 234 7.35 1.56 1.42
C LYS A 234 8.06 2.19 2.63
N PRO A 235 7.44 3.11 3.40
CA PRO A 235 7.99 3.54 4.69
C PRO A 235 8.23 2.38 5.67
N CYS A 236 7.34 1.39 5.69
CA CYS A 236 7.52 0.20 6.51
C CYS A 236 8.71 -0.65 6.06
N TRP A 237 9.07 -0.65 4.77
CA TRP A 237 10.26 -1.36 4.30
C TRP A 237 11.53 -0.73 4.87
N ALA A 238 11.59 0.60 4.93
CA ALA A 238 12.70 1.28 5.59
C ALA A 238 12.77 0.97 7.10
N LEU A 239 11.61 0.69 7.72
CA LEU A 239 11.56 0.26 9.12
C LEU A 239 12.05 -1.18 9.33
N ILE A 240 12.08 -2.04 8.31
CA ILE A 240 12.70 -3.38 8.45
C ILE A 240 14.19 -3.23 8.76
N GLU A 241 14.87 -2.32 8.06
CA GLU A 241 16.28 -2.00 8.33
C GLU A 241 16.46 -1.44 9.73
N TYR A 242 15.64 -0.48 10.12
CA TYR A 242 15.69 0.11 11.46
C TYR A 242 15.44 -0.94 12.55
N ALA A 243 14.38 -1.75 12.42
CA ALA A 243 13.96 -2.74 13.39
C ALA A 243 15.06 -3.78 13.68
N ASN A 244 15.79 -4.18 12.63
CA ASN A 244 16.85 -5.17 12.73
C ASN A 244 18.25 -4.55 12.85
N GLY A 245 18.38 -3.22 12.76
CA GLY A 245 19.67 -2.52 12.88
C GLY A 245 20.59 -2.74 11.69
N LEU A 246 20.01 -2.83 10.49
CA LEU A 246 20.72 -3.06 9.25
C LEU A 246 21.31 -1.75 8.70
N ASP A 247 22.50 -1.84 8.13
CA ASP A 247 23.19 -0.77 7.42
C ASP A 247 23.54 -1.25 6.00
N ILE A 248 22.50 -1.41 5.19
CA ILE A 248 22.62 -1.92 3.82
C ILE A 248 22.99 -0.76 2.87
N PRO A 249 24.08 -0.88 2.08
CA PRO A 249 24.48 0.14 1.12
C PRO A 249 23.39 0.45 0.07
N ASP A 250 23.35 1.70 -0.38
CA ASP A 250 22.35 2.18 -1.35
C ASP A 250 22.40 1.38 -2.66
N GLU A 251 23.59 1.02 -3.15
CA GLU A 251 23.75 0.23 -4.37
C GLU A 251 23.17 -1.19 -4.27
N VAL A 252 23.03 -1.73 -3.06
CA VAL A 252 22.42 -3.04 -2.81
C VAL A 252 20.90 -2.89 -2.74
N MET A 253 20.41 -1.87 -2.04
CA MET A 253 18.97 -1.57 -1.97
C MET A 253 18.38 -1.13 -3.32
N GLU A 254 19.17 -0.47 -4.16
CA GLU A 254 18.84 -0.10 -5.55
C GLU A 254 19.09 -1.25 -6.54
N HIS A 255 19.51 -2.45 -6.08
CA HIS A 255 19.69 -3.58 -6.98
C HIS A 255 18.34 -4.08 -7.49
N PRO A 256 18.18 -4.35 -8.82
CA PRO A 256 16.89 -4.69 -9.41
C PRO A 256 16.15 -5.86 -8.75
N VAL A 257 16.88 -6.89 -8.27
CA VAL A 257 16.27 -8.04 -7.57
C VAL A 257 15.70 -7.64 -6.20
N VAL A 258 16.39 -6.78 -5.45
CA VAL A 258 15.92 -6.29 -4.14
C VAL A 258 14.70 -5.39 -4.33
N GLU A 259 14.72 -4.52 -5.34
CA GLU A 259 13.56 -3.71 -5.72
C GLU A 259 12.37 -4.59 -6.13
N ALA A 260 12.60 -5.63 -6.95
CA ALA A 260 11.56 -6.55 -7.41
C ALA A 260 10.90 -7.34 -6.26
N LEU A 261 11.69 -7.76 -5.26
CA LEU A 261 11.19 -8.38 -4.03
C LEU A 261 10.33 -7.40 -3.22
N GLY A 262 10.81 -6.17 -3.03
CA GLY A 262 10.06 -5.10 -2.35
C GLY A 262 8.76 -4.74 -3.06
N GLU A 263 8.75 -4.74 -4.40
CA GLU A 263 7.55 -4.55 -5.22
C GLU A 263 6.59 -5.73 -5.08
N ALA A 264 7.07 -6.98 -5.08
CA ALA A 264 6.23 -8.18 -4.94
C ALA A 264 5.54 -8.25 -3.58
N ALA A 265 6.25 -7.86 -2.51
CA ALA A 265 5.66 -7.72 -1.19
C ALA A 265 4.57 -6.63 -1.18
N ASN A 266 4.87 -5.44 -1.72
CA ASN A 266 3.94 -4.32 -1.73
C ASN A 266 2.68 -4.63 -2.57
N ASP A 267 2.87 -5.21 -3.76
CA ASP A 267 1.79 -5.66 -4.64
C ASP A 267 0.84 -6.61 -3.90
N LEU A 268 1.35 -7.63 -3.23
CA LEU A 268 0.51 -8.54 -2.45
C LEU A 268 -0.21 -7.83 -1.30
N VAL A 269 0.52 -7.12 -0.43
CA VAL A 269 -0.04 -6.46 0.76
C VAL A 269 -1.14 -5.49 0.35
N THR A 270 -0.92 -4.76 -0.75
CA THR A 270 -1.82 -3.71 -1.20
C THR A 270 -3.01 -4.24 -1.98
N TRP A 271 -2.80 -5.20 -2.90
CA TRP A 271 -3.92 -5.74 -3.69
C TRP A 271 -4.79 -6.68 -2.87
N SER A 272 -4.23 -7.39 -1.88
CA SER A 272 -5.05 -8.17 -0.95
C SER A 272 -5.89 -7.25 -0.05
N ASN A 273 -5.37 -6.08 0.32
CA ASN A 273 -6.15 -5.03 1.00
C ASN A 273 -7.38 -4.63 0.18
N ASP A 274 -7.23 -4.36 -1.11
CA ASP A 274 -8.36 -4.00 -2.00
C ASP A 274 -9.47 -5.07 -2.00
N ILE A 275 -9.10 -6.35 -1.95
CA ILE A 275 -10.07 -7.45 -1.84
C ILE A 275 -10.78 -7.41 -0.48
N PHE A 276 -10.02 -7.30 0.62
CA PHE A 276 -10.56 -7.39 1.97
C PHE A 276 -11.35 -6.13 2.37
N SER A 277 -10.98 -4.96 1.85
CA SER A 277 -11.61 -3.67 2.13
C SER A 277 -12.83 -3.38 1.25
N TYR A 278 -12.95 -4.04 0.08
CA TYR A 278 -13.99 -3.80 -0.91
C TYR A 278 -15.39 -3.62 -0.30
N ASN A 279 -15.80 -4.54 0.58
CA ASN A 279 -17.16 -4.54 1.11
C ASN A 279 -17.47 -3.28 1.94
N ARG A 280 -16.46 -2.73 2.64
CA ARG A 280 -16.61 -1.47 3.38
C ARG A 280 -16.52 -0.25 2.47
N GLU A 281 -15.63 -0.29 1.50
CA GLU A 281 -15.36 0.80 0.55
C GLU A 281 -16.53 1.02 -0.41
N GLN A 282 -17.16 -0.05 -0.92
CA GLN A 282 -18.30 0.05 -1.83
C GLN A 282 -19.49 0.78 -1.20
N VAL A 283 -19.71 0.62 0.11
CA VAL A 283 -20.80 1.33 0.83
C VAL A 283 -20.54 2.84 0.89
N LYS A 284 -19.26 3.25 0.89
CA LYS A 284 -18.86 4.66 0.83
C LYS A 284 -18.79 5.20 -0.60
N GLY A 285 -18.96 4.34 -1.61
CA GLY A 285 -18.76 4.70 -3.02
C GLY A 285 -17.31 4.99 -3.37
N ASP A 286 -16.34 4.39 -2.68
CA ASP A 286 -14.93 4.57 -3.02
C ASP A 286 -14.62 3.99 -4.40
N THR A 287 -13.91 4.75 -5.21
CA THR A 287 -13.54 4.40 -6.58
C THR A 287 -12.10 3.91 -6.70
N HIS A 288 -11.29 4.06 -5.65
CA HIS A 288 -9.86 3.74 -5.65
C HIS A 288 -9.61 2.31 -5.17
N ASN A 289 -10.22 1.34 -5.87
CA ASN A 289 -10.10 -0.08 -5.59
C ASN A 289 -10.06 -0.87 -6.91
N MET A 290 -9.14 -1.83 -7.05
CA MET A 290 -8.99 -2.61 -8.29
C MET A 290 -10.28 -3.28 -8.74
N ILE A 291 -11.11 -3.76 -7.81
CA ILE A 291 -12.38 -4.42 -8.14
C ILE A 291 -13.32 -3.42 -8.83
N VAL A 292 -13.44 -2.20 -8.31
CA VAL A 292 -14.29 -1.15 -8.90
C VAL A 292 -13.78 -0.76 -10.28
N ILE A 293 -12.46 -0.62 -10.43
CA ILE A 293 -11.79 -0.28 -11.69
C ILE A 293 -12.02 -1.35 -12.76
N LEU A 294 -11.90 -2.63 -12.40
CA LEU A 294 -12.11 -3.76 -13.32
C LEU A 294 -13.57 -3.85 -13.76
N MET A 295 -14.51 -3.71 -12.84
CA MET A 295 -15.94 -3.66 -13.17
C MET A 295 -16.24 -2.51 -14.13
N LYS A 296 -15.64 -1.33 -13.90
CA LYS A 296 -15.88 -0.12 -14.71
C LYS A 296 -15.29 -0.22 -16.11
N HIS A 297 -14.00 -0.57 -16.22
CA HIS A 297 -13.23 -0.43 -17.46
C HIS A 297 -13.13 -1.72 -18.27
N ARG A 298 -13.29 -2.88 -17.63
CA ARG A 298 -13.26 -4.18 -18.30
C ARG A 298 -14.62 -4.88 -18.35
N GLY A 299 -15.65 -4.31 -17.71
CA GLY A 299 -17.01 -4.86 -17.71
C GLY A 299 -17.12 -6.22 -17.00
N LEU A 300 -16.16 -6.57 -16.15
CA LEU A 300 -16.21 -7.79 -15.35
C LEU A 300 -17.33 -7.69 -14.31
N ASP A 301 -17.99 -8.81 -14.03
CA ASP A 301 -18.85 -8.89 -12.85
C ASP A 301 -18.01 -8.83 -11.55
N LEU A 302 -18.70 -8.70 -10.42
CA LEU A 302 -18.04 -8.54 -9.12
C LEU A 302 -17.15 -9.75 -8.75
N GLN A 303 -17.65 -10.97 -8.91
CA GLN A 303 -16.89 -12.16 -8.52
C GLN A 303 -15.69 -12.36 -9.46
N SER A 304 -15.89 -12.19 -10.76
CA SER A 304 -14.82 -12.24 -11.76
C SER A 304 -13.73 -11.18 -11.49
N SER A 305 -14.11 -9.99 -11.00
CA SER A 305 -13.16 -8.95 -10.60
C SER A 305 -12.37 -9.33 -9.35
N VAL A 306 -13.02 -9.91 -8.33
CA VAL A 306 -12.36 -10.43 -7.11
C VAL A 306 -11.38 -11.55 -7.48
N ASP A 307 -11.78 -12.48 -8.33
CA ASP A 307 -10.95 -13.60 -8.77
C ASP A 307 -9.73 -13.10 -9.55
N TYR A 308 -9.92 -12.11 -10.43
CA TYR A 308 -8.83 -11.50 -11.19
C TYR A 308 -7.77 -10.88 -10.29
N VAL A 309 -8.18 -10.08 -9.28
CA VAL A 309 -7.24 -9.49 -8.32
C VAL A 309 -6.61 -10.57 -7.44
N GLY A 310 -7.38 -11.60 -7.07
CA GLY A 310 -6.87 -12.75 -6.32
C GLY A 310 -5.75 -13.50 -7.03
N ASP A 311 -5.89 -13.71 -8.34
CA ASP A 311 -4.84 -14.32 -9.15
C ASP A 311 -3.61 -13.40 -9.31
N MET A 312 -3.80 -12.07 -9.31
CA MET A 312 -2.67 -11.13 -9.23
C MET A 312 -1.91 -11.25 -7.91
N CYS A 313 -2.62 -11.35 -6.78
CA CYS A 313 -2.00 -11.55 -5.47
C CYS A 313 -1.18 -12.84 -5.42
N LYS A 314 -1.74 -13.98 -5.88
CA LYS A 314 -1.01 -15.27 -5.92
C LYS A 314 0.25 -15.18 -6.77
N ARG A 315 0.16 -14.60 -7.97
CA ARG A 315 1.34 -14.36 -8.82
C ARG A 315 2.39 -13.47 -8.16
N SER A 316 1.99 -12.56 -7.28
CA SER A 316 2.93 -11.73 -6.53
C SER A 316 3.70 -12.53 -5.48
N ILE A 317 3.03 -13.47 -4.79
CA ILE A 317 3.69 -14.43 -3.88
C ILE A 317 4.67 -15.30 -4.67
N ASP A 318 4.22 -15.88 -5.78
CA ASP A 318 5.05 -16.73 -6.63
C ASP A 318 6.27 -15.97 -7.17
N ARG A 319 6.09 -14.71 -7.58
CA ARG A 319 7.17 -13.82 -8.02
C ARG A 319 8.16 -13.56 -6.88
N PHE A 320 7.69 -13.26 -5.67
CA PHE A 320 8.58 -13.04 -4.53
C PHE A 320 9.47 -14.26 -4.26
N ILE A 321 8.88 -15.46 -4.27
CA ILE A 321 9.61 -16.73 -4.08
C ILE A 321 10.66 -16.90 -5.18
N ALA A 322 10.27 -16.69 -6.45
CA ALA A 322 11.19 -16.85 -7.58
C ALA A 322 12.35 -15.84 -7.57
N GLU A 323 12.08 -14.56 -7.27
CA GLU A 323 13.13 -13.51 -7.24
C GLU A 323 14.14 -13.74 -6.09
N ARG A 324 13.71 -14.37 -4.99
CA ARG A 324 14.58 -14.69 -3.85
C ARG A 324 15.72 -15.63 -4.26
N GLU A 325 15.48 -16.53 -5.21
CA GLU A 325 16.48 -17.46 -5.77
C GLU A 325 17.50 -16.76 -6.68
N HIS A 326 17.27 -15.51 -7.04
CA HIS A 326 18.11 -14.73 -7.95
C HIS A 326 18.92 -13.64 -7.24
N LEU A 327 18.93 -13.61 -5.91
CA LEU A 327 19.77 -12.69 -5.14
C LEU A 327 21.25 -12.92 -5.46
N PRO A 328 21.99 -11.88 -5.91
CA PRO A 328 23.43 -11.98 -6.05
C PRO A 328 24.10 -11.96 -4.66
N SER A 329 25.40 -12.23 -4.63
CA SER A 329 26.23 -12.06 -3.43
C SER A 329 27.01 -10.74 -3.51
N TRP A 330 26.98 -9.98 -2.43
CA TRP A 330 27.79 -8.78 -2.18
C TRP A 330 28.87 -9.03 -1.11
N GLY A 331 28.93 -10.25 -0.58
CA GLY A 331 29.88 -10.69 0.44
C GLY A 331 29.17 -11.04 1.75
N PRO A 332 29.73 -11.94 2.58
CA PRO A 332 28.98 -12.59 3.66
C PRO A 332 28.27 -11.64 4.64
N GLU A 333 28.89 -10.52 4.99
CA GLU A 333 28.35 -9.54 5.93
C GLU A 333 27.14 -8.77 5.35
N ILE A 334 27.17 -8.44 4.06
CA ILE A 334 26.06 -7.75 3.40
C ILE A 334 24.97 -8.74 3.04
N ASP A 335 25.34 -9.94 2.61
CA ASP A 335 24.40 -11.02 2.28
C ASP A 335 23.54 -11.39 3.50
N GLU A 336 24.13 -11.48 4.70
CA GLU A 336 23.37 -11.70 5.94
C GLU A 336 22.32 -10.62 6.19
N GLN A 337 22.71 -9.34 6.05
CA GLN A 337 21.79 -8.22 6.25
C GLN A 337 20.68 -8.18 5.19
N VAL A 338 21.01 -8.44 3.93
CA VAL A 338 20.03 -8.53 2.85
C VAL A 338 19.04 -9.66 3.12
N MET A 339 19.50 -10.83 3.56
CA MET A 339 18.60 -11.94 3.89
C MET A 339 17.65 -11.58 5.03
N ILE A 340 18.11 -10.91 6.09
CA ILE A 340 17.24 -10.40 7.17
C ILE A 340 16.21 -9.40 6.62
N TYR A 341 16.62 -8.51 5.72
CA TYR A 341 15.71 -7.55 5.09
C TYR A 341 14.64 -8.23 4.23
N ILE A 342 15.02 -9.21 3.40
CA ILE A 342 14.09 -9.98 2.56
C ILE A 342 13.15 -10.84 3.42
N ASP A 343 13.64 -11.43 4.50
CA ASP A 343 12.80 -12.17 5.45
C ASP A 343 11.79 -11.23 6.13
N GLY A 344 12.18 -10.00 6.46
CA GLY A 344 11.24 -8.98 6.93
C GLY A 344 10.14 -8.62 5.92
N LEU A 345 10.44 -8.64 4.61
CA LEU A 345 9.41 -8.47 3.58
C LEU A 345 8.45 -9.66 3.55
N ALA A 346 8.95 -10.89 3.75
CA ALA A 346 8.13 -12.10 3.85
C ALA A 346 7.25 -12.10 5.12
N ASP A 347 7.79 -11.65 6.26
CA ASP A 347 7.04 -11.46 7.52
C ASP A 347 5.87 -10.47 7.31
N TRP A 348 6.10 -9.39 6.56
CA TRP A 348 5.05 -8.44 6.19
C TRP A 348 3.97 -9.04 5.29
N ILE A 349 4.36 -9.87 4.32
CA ILE A 349 3.43 -10.61 3.46
C ILE A 349 2.51 -11.48 4.32
N VAL A 350 3.06 -12.39 5.12
CA VAL A 350 2.24 -13.34 5.89
C VAL A 350 1.49 -12.66 7.04
N GLY A 351 2.14 -11.70 7.71
CA GLY A 351 1.57 -10.93 8.81
C GLY A 351 0.34 -10.14 8.38
N SER A 352 0.41 -9.44 7.24
CA SER A 352 -0.74 -8.69 6.71
C SER A 352 -1.92 -9.58 6.31
N LEU A 353 -1.65 -10.73 5.70
CA LEU A 353 -2.68 -11.71 5.33
C LEU A 353 -3.41 -12.25 6.56
N HIS A 354 -2.68 -12.63 7.61
CA HIS A 354 -3.29 -13.13 8.85
C HIS A 354 -4.03 -12.03 9.62
N TRP A 355 -3.39 -10.87 9.77
CA TRP A 355 -3.97 -9.71 10.44
C TRP A 355 -5.29 -9.25 9.81
N SER A 356 -5.44 -9.37 8.49
CA SER A 356 -6.67 -8.99 7.79
C SER A 356 -7.90 -9.77 8.27
N PHE A 357 -7.71 -10.98 8.81
CA PHE A 357 -8.79 -11.77 9.41
C PHE A 357 -8.87 -11.63 10.93
N ASP A 358 -7.78 -11.23 11.60
CA ASP A 358 -7.77 -11.04 13.04
C ASP A 358 -8.30 -9.67 13.47
N SER A 359 -8.07 -8.64 12.65
CA SER A 359 -8.59 -7.30 12.85
C SER A 359 -10.10 -7.24 12.60
N GLU A 360 -10.78 -6.34 13.29
CA GLU A 360 -12.18 -6.01 13.02
C GLU A 360 -12.31 -5.03 11.84
N ARG A 361 -11.19 -4.60 11.21
CA ARG A 361 -11.17 -3.58 10.15
C ARG A 361 -11.96 -3.98 8.92
N TYR A 362 -11.95 -5.26 8.53
CA TYR A 362 -12.54 -5.72 7.26
C TYR A 362 -13.83 -6.51 7.46
N PHE A 363 -13.76 -7.52 8.34
CA PHE A 363 -14.83 -8.49 8.53
C PHE A 363 -15.51 -8.38 9.91
N GLY A 364 -15.19 -7.34 10.68
CA GLY A 364 -15.63 -7.21 12.08
C GLY A 364 -15.27 -8.45 12.90
N LYS A 365 -16.21 -8.90 13.73
CA LYS A 365 -16.03 -10.10 14.56
C LYS A 365 -16.13 -11.44 13.80
N LEU A 366 -16.38 -11.39 12.48
CA LEU A 366 -16.55 -12.59 11.65
C LEU A 366 -15.26 -13.03 10.95
N GLY A 367 -14.13 -12.34 11.16
CA GLY A 367 -12.89 -12.57 10.42
C GLY A 367 -12.42 -14.04 10.40
N LEU A 368 -12.43 -14.75 11.53
CA LEU A 368 -12.06 -16.18 11.57
C LEU A 368 -13.03 -17.08 10.77
N LYS A 369 -14.33 -16.76 10.78
CA LYS A 369 -15.32 -17.48 9.98
C LYS A 369 -15.10 -17.22 8.49
N VAL A 370 -14.82 -15.96 8.12
CA VAL A 370 -14.49 -15.60 6.74
C VAL A 370 -13.20 -16.28 6.31
N LYS A 371 -12.16 -16.33 7.17
CA LYS A 371 -10.92 -17.05 6.89
C LYS A 371 -11.16 -18.52 6.56
N ALA A 372 -12.00 -19.19 7.35
CA ALA A 372 -12.31 -20.62 7.15
C ALA A 372 -13.22 -20.90 5.95
N THR A 373 -14.17 -20.01 5.65
CA THR A 373 -15.21 -20.26 4.62
C THR A 373 -14.96 -19.54 3.31
N ARG A 374 -14.11 -18.51 3.32
CA ARG A 374 -13.85 -17.53 2.26
C ARG A 374 -15.09 -16.77 1.79
N ARG A 375 -16.23 -16.90 2.46
CA ARG A 375 -17.47 -16.25 2.07
C ARG A 375 -17.64 -14.92 2.80
N VAL A 376 -17.82 -13.85 2.04
CA VAL A 376 -18.12 -12.51 2.56
C VAL A 376 -19.53 -12.13 2.14
N THR A 377 -20.41 -11.86 3.11
CA THR A 377 -21.72 -11.28 2.84
C THR A 377 -21.57 -9.78 2.65
N LEU A 378 -22.08 -9.26 1.53
CA LEU A 378 -21.94 -7.86 1.18
C LEU A 378 -22.91 -6.98 1.97
N TYR A 379 -22.44 -5.79 2.34
CA TYR A 379 -23.33 -4.76 2.88
C TYR A 379 -24.22 -4.21 1.76
N PRO A 380 -25.45 -3.77 2.08
CA PRO A 380 -26.29 -3.07 1.12
C PRO A 380 -25.56 -1.82 0.59
N ARG A 381 -25.59 -1.61 -0.73
CA ARG A 381 -25.13 -0.34 -1.32
C ARG A 381 -25.99 0.80 -0.77
N ALA A 382 -25.36 1.93 -0.47
CA ALA A 382 -26.11 3.16 -0.21
C ALA A 382 -26.94 3.50 -1.47
N ALA A 383 -28.24 3.74 -1.28
CA ALA A 383 -29.19 4.03 -2.36
C ALA A 383 -28.91 5.36 -3.06
#